data_AF-A0A3B9HFY8-F1
#
_entry.id   AF-A0A3B9HFY8-F1
#
_cell.length_a   1.000
_cell.length_b   1.000
_cell.length_c   1.000
_cell.angle_alpha   90.00
_cell.angle_beta   90.00
_cell.angle_gamma   90.00
#
_symmetry.space_group_name_H-M   'P 1'
#
loop_
_entity.id
_entity.type
_entity.pdbx_description
1 polymer ?
#
loop_
_entity_poly.entity_id
_entity_poly.type
_entity_poly.pdbx_seq_one_letter_code
_entity_poly.pdbx_strand_id
1 'polypeptide(L)'
;MGIARTRLTISISLYSAFLGSGANLIAVLAQTSHYEVALQLSLVSTFWFCIFGAVGALLIVPISIYHFREDPMRVGDLATWFLLALGFAVSWPFVTAAFFPVTLYFIHAIENGYGLSIFLSGLPDEILKGFNSFFIFGAATIYTGILAGLVFGIGGIVIDTMDVISNRYRWRYASMGVSIILGVSILGFCIFGPIELLTRFG
;
A
#
# COMPACT_ATOMS: atom_id res chain seq x y z
N MET A 1 -25.13 12.82 -1.77
CA MET A 1 -24.25 11.92 -2.55
C MET A 1 -22.77 12.19 -2.34
N GLY A 2 -22.28 13.43 -2.53
CA GLY A 2 -20.83 13.75 -2.42
C GLY A 2 -20.16 13.33 -1.10
N ILE A 3 -20.79 13.59 0.06
CA ILE A 3 -20.23 13.26 1.38
C ILE A 3 -20.03 11.74 1.57
N ALA A 4 -20.96 10.91 1.10
CA ALA A 4 -20.87 9.46 1.22
C ALA A 4 -19.74 8.90 0.34
N ARG A 5 -19.64 9.39 -0.90
CA ARG A 5 -18.54 9.02 -1.82
C ARG A 5 -17.19 9.38 -1.21
N THR A 6 -17.01 10.63 -0.74
CA THR A 6 -15.76 11.08 -0.13
C THR A 6 -15.38 10.24 1.09
N ARG A 7 -16.34 9.90 1.95
CA ARG A 7 -16.09 9.06 3.13
C ARG A 7 -15.64 7.65 2.75
N LEU A 8 -16.31 7.02 1.78
CA LEU A 8 -15.95 5.70 1.27
C LEU A 8 -14.54 5.72 0.65
N THR A 9 -14.27 6.71 -0.21
CA THR A 9 -12.94 6.92 -0.82
C THR A 9 -11.87 7.07 0.26
N ILE A 10 -12.07 7.93 1.26
CA ILE A 10 -11.10 8.11 2.36
C ILE A 10 -10.88 6.80 3.12
N SER A 11 -11.96 6.09 3.46
CA SER A 11 -11.87 4.86 4.25
C SER A 11 -11.10 3.76 3.51
N ILE A 12 -11.38 3.55 2.23
CA ILE A 12 -10.67 2.55 1.42
C ILE A 12 -9.23 2.99 1.16
N SER A 13 -9.00 4.28 0.92
CA SER A 13 -7.65 4.82 0.70
C SER A 13 -6.77 4.63 1.93
N LEU A 14 -7.29 4.92 3.12
CA LEU A 14 -6.59 4.72 4.39
C LEU A 14 -6.24 3.24 4.60
N TYR A 15 -7.20 2.35 4.38
CA TYR A 15 -7.00 0.91 4.47
C TYR A 15 -5.92 0.43 3.50
N SER A 16 -6.00 0.89 2.24
CA SER A 16 -5.04 0.53 1.20
C SER A 16 -3.64 1.08 1.47
N ALA A 17 -3.52 2.22 2.16
CA ALA A 17 -2.23 2.76 2.57
C ALA A 17 -1.54 1.81 3.55
N PHE A 18 -2.24 1.35 4.59
CA PHE A 18 -1.70 0.36 5.53
C PHE A 18 -1.35 -0.97 4.85
N LEU A 19 -2.23 -1.44 3.96
CA LEU A 19 -2.00 -2.66 3.19
C LEU A 19 -0.79 -2.53 2.27
N GLY A 20 -0.65 -1.41 1.56
CA GLY A 20 0.50 -1.12 0.71
C GLY A 20 1.79 -1.00 1.50
N SER A 21 1.78 -0.39 2.69
CA SER A 21 2.93 -0.39 3.59
C SER A 21 3.36 -1.81 3.96
N GLY A 22 2.41 -2.65 4.42
CA GLY A 22 2.70 -4.02 4.84
C GLY A 22 3.15 -4.91 3.68
N ALA A 23 2.48 -4.82 2.53
CA ALA A 23 2.86 -5.55 1.33
C ALA A 23 4.26 -5.16 0.83
N ASN A 24 4.64 -3.87 0.92
CA ASN A 24 5.99 -3.45 0.54
C ASN A 24 7.06 -4.06 1.47
N LEU A 25 6.80 -4.12 2.78
CA LEU A 25 7.71 -4.79 3.72
C LEU A 25 7.90 -6.27 3.38
N ILE A 26 6.81 -6.99 3.11
CA ILE A 26 6.86 -8.41 2.72
C ILE A 26 7.66 -8.59 1.44
N ALA A 27 7.39 -7.76 0.43
CA ALA A 27 8.08 -7.79 -0.86
C ALA A 27 9.60 -7.61 -0.71
N VAL A 28 10.03 -6.66 0.12
CA VAL A 28 11.44 -6.42 0.41
C VAL A 28 12.07 -7.59 1.16
N LEU A 29 11.37 -8.14 2.17
CA LEU A 29 11.85 -9.27 2.96
C LEU A 29 12.01 -10.55 2.11
N ALA A 30 11.16 -10.79 1.12
CA ALA A 30 11.26 -11.96 0.25
C ALA A 30 12.41 -11.87 -0.77
N GLN A 31 12.87 -10.66 -1.10
CA GLN A 31 13.99 -10.43 -2.01
C GLN A 31 15.37 -10.48 -1.32
N THR A 32 15.43 -10.94 -0.07
CA THR A 32 16.64 -10.98 0.78
C THR A 32 17.73 -11.95 0.32
N SER A 33 17.58 -12.70 -0.78
CA SER A 33 18.73 -13.33 -1.45
C SER A 33 19.75 -12.31 -1.99
N HIS A 34 19.42 -11.02 -2.00
CA HIS A 34 20.32 -9.90 -2.34
C HIS A 34 20.74 -9.03 -1.14
N TYR A 35 20.20 -9.28 0.06
CA TYR A 35 20.46 -8.52 1.27
C TYR A 35 20.78 -9.50 2.40
N GLU A 36 22.06 -9.70 2.71
CA GLU A 36 22.56 -10.66 3.71
C GLU A 36 21.67 -10.75 4.94
N VAL A 37 21.01 -11.91 5.10
CA VAL A 37 20.28 -12.42 6.28
C VAL A 37 19.79 -11.31 7.24
N ALA A 38 19.00 -10.37 6.72
CA ALA A 38 18.33 -9.41 7.57
C ALA A 38 17.13 -10.12 8.22
N LEU A 39 17.37 -10.74 9.39
CA LEU A 39 16.32 -11.27 10.26
C LEU A 39 15.23 -10.23 10.55
N GLN A 40 15.54 -8.93 10.45
CA GLN A 40 14.57 -7.83 10.47
C GLN A 40 15.18 -6.61 9.78
N LEU A 41 14.35 -5.82 9.08
CA LEU A 41 14.77 -4.53 8.53
C LEU A 41 15.04 -3.53 9.67
N SER A 42 16.03 -2.65 9.52
CA SER A 42 16.27 -1.58 10.48
C SER A 42 15.03 -0.70 10.67
N LEU A 43 14.89 -0.03 11.81
CA LEU A 43 13.75 0.86 12.07
C LEU A 43 13.60 1.93 10.98
N VAL A 44 14.72 2.50 10.54
CA VAL A 44 14.77 3.52 9.47
C VAL A 44 14.29 2.92 8.15
N SER A 45 14.79 1.75 7.76
CA SER A 45 14.37 1.07 6.54
C SER A 45 12.87 0.72 6.57
N THR A 46 12.41 0.14 7.67
CA THR A 46 11.00 -0.23 7.88
C THR A 46 10.09 0.98 7.73
N PHE A 47 10.46 2.11 8.34
CA PHE A 47 9.69 3.35 8.25
C PHE A 47 9.56 3.87 6.81
N TRP A 48 10.68 3.95 6.08
CA TRP A 48 10.66 4.47 4.71
C TRP A 48 9.97 3.53 3.73
N PHE A 49 10.19 2.21 3.83
CA PHE A 49 9.46 1.25 3.00
C PHE A 49 7.95 1.29 3.28
N CYS A 50 7.53 1.48 4.53
CA CYS A 50 6.12 1.68 4.85
C CYS A 50 5.55 2.93 4.16
N ILE A 51 6.25 4.07 4.22
CA ILE A 51 5.80 5.32 3.59
C ILE A 51 5.62 5.13 2.08
N PHE A 52 6.63 4.62 1.38
CA PHE A 52 6.54 4.51 -0.07
C PHE A 52 5.57 3.41 -0.53
N GLY A 53 5.38 2.36 0.26
CA GLY A 53 4.31 1.38 0.07
C GLY A 53 2.92 2.02 0.16
N ALA A 54 2.71 2.90 1.15
CA ALA A 54 1.47 3.67 1.29
C ALA A 54 1.27 4.69 0.17
N VAL A 55 2.32 5.42 -0.23
CA VAL A 55 2.26 6.39 -1.32
C VAL A 55 1.82 5.72 -2.61
N GLY A 56 2.38 4.56 -2.95
CA GLY A 56 1.96 3.82 -4.14
C GLY A 56 0.47 3.47 -4.13
N ALA A 57 -0.05 2.99 -2.98
CA ALA A 57 -1.47 2.72 -2.83
C ALA A 57 -2.34 3.99 -2.95
N LEU A 58 -1.92 5.09 -2.33
CA LEU A 58 -2.62 6.37 -2.35
C LEU A 58 -2.64 7.06 -3.71
N LEU A 59 -1.74 6.72 -4.64
CA LEU A 59 -1.79 7.22 -6.02
C LEU A 59 -2.82 6.49 -6.88
N ILE A 60 -3.14 5.23 -6.54
CA ILE A 60 -4.03 4.39 -7.33
C ILE A 60 -5.45 4.42 -6.76
N VAL A 61 -5.58 4.08 -5.49
CA VAL A 61 -6.86 3.71 -4.88
C VAL A 61 -7.87 4.84 -4.82
N PRO A 62 -7.54 6.08 -4.42
CA PRO A 62 -8.53 7.16 -4.38
C PRO A 62 -9.15 7.43 -5.75
N ILE A 63 -8.32 7.41 -6.80
CA ILE A 63 -8.75 7.63 -8.19
C ILE A 63 -9.67 6.50 -8.63
N SER A 64 -9.27 5.24 -8.40
CA SER A 64 -10.06 4.06 -8.75
C SER A 64 -11.42 4.07 -8.05
N ILE A 65 -11.45 4.29 -6.73
CA ILE A 65 -12.73 4.32 -5.99
C ILE A 65 -13.60 5.48 -6.46
N TYR A 66 -13.04 6.66 -6.69
CA TYR A 66 -13.82 7.81 -7.12
C TYR A 66 -14.50 7.61 -8.49
N HIS A 67 -13.83 6.90 -9.42
CA HIS A 67 -14.35 6.69 -10.78
C HIS A 67 -15.19 5.41 -10.93
N PHE A 68 -14.81 4.31 -10.30
CA PHE A 68 -15.49 3.02 -10.48
C PHE A 68 -16.65 2.79 -9.49
N ARG A 69 -16.73 3.54 -8.38
CA ARG A 69 -17.89 3.47 -7.47
C ARG A 69 -18.92 4.56 -7.78
N GLU A 70 -19.81 4.23 -8.71
CA GLU A 70 -20.88 5.12 -9.17
C GLU A 70 -21.87 5.49 -8.06
N ASP A 71 -22.39 4.50 -7.32
CA ASP A 71 -23.34 4.72 -6.22
C ASP A 71 -22.74 4.33 -4.85
N PRO A 72 -22.32 5.30 -4.01
CA PRO A 72 -21.79 5.05 -2.68
C PRO A 72 -22.88 4.67 -1.66
N MET A 73 -24.17 4.73 -2.04
CA MET A 73 -25.29 4.40 -1.14
C MET A 73 -25.68 2.91 -1.20
N ARG A 74 -25.07 2.15 -2.11
CA ARG A 74 -25.26 0.71 -2.29
C ARG A 74 -23.92 0.01 -2.25
N VAL A 75 -23.90 -1.22 -1.72
CA VAL A 75 -22.67 -2.02 -1.73
C VAL A 75 -22.30 -2.31 -3.19
N GLY A 76 -21.03 -2.17 -3.52
CA GLY A 76 -20.49 -2.54 -4.82
C GLY A 76 -20.75 -4.00 -5.10
N ASP A 77 -21.08 -4.31 -6.35
CA ASP A 77 -21.21 -5.69 -6.78
C ASP A 77 -19.83 -6.39 -6.73
N LEU A 78 -19.89 -7.71 -6.66
CA LEU A 78 -18.69 -8.53 -6.50
C LEU A 78 -17.74 -8.38 -7.69
N ALA A 79 -18.27 -8.11 -8.88
CA ALA A 79 -17.47 -7.85 -10.08
C ALA A 79 -16.67 -6.53 -9.97
N THR A 80 -17.26 -5.44 -9.49
CA THR A 80 -16.51 -4.18 -9.26
C THR A 80 -15.39 -4.39 -8.26
N TRP A 81 -15.65 -5.07 -7.15
CA TRP A 81 -14.62 -5.32 -6.14
C TRP A 81 -13.52 -6.26 -6.63
N PHE A 82 -13.86 -7.26 -7.45
CA PHE A 82 -12.88 -8.11 -8.11
C PHE A 82 -12.00 -7.32 -9.10
N LEU A 83 -12.59 -6.44 -9.90
CA LEU A 83 -11.84 -5.58 -10.83
C LEU A 83 -10.93 -4.60 -10.10
N LEU A 84 -11.39 -4.00 -9.00
CA LEU A 84 -10.58 -3.13 -8.15
C LEU A 84 -9.44 -3.89 -7.47
N ALA A 85 -9.68 -5.13 -7.03
CA ALA A 85 -8.67 -6.02 -6.47
C ALA A 85 -7.60 -6.39 -7.49
N LEU A 86 -7.99 -6.76 -8.71
CA LEU A 86 -7.06 -7.07 -9.80
C LEU A 86 -6.29 -5.83 -10.24
N GLY A 87 -6.97 -4.69 -10.34
CA GLY A 87 -6.36 -3.40 -10.61
C GLY A 87 -5.27 -3.10 -9.58
N PHE A 88 -5.59 -3.16 -8.29
CA PHE A 88 -4.62 -2.97 -7.21
C PHE A 88 -3.47 -3.97 -7.28
N ALA A 89 -3.76 -5.27 -7.45
CA ALA A 89 -2.76 -6.33 -7.53
C ALA A 89 -1.71 -6.09 -8.60
N VAL A 90 -2.12 -5.54 -9.74
CA VAL A 90 -1.23 -5.28 -10.88
C VAL A 90 -0.61 -3.90 -10.80
N SER A 91 -1.35 -2.84 -10.47
CA SER A 91 -0.81 -1.49 -10.54
C SER A 91 0.07 -1.13 -9.33
N TRP A 92 -0.29 -1.58 -8.13
CA TRP A 92 0.42 -1.20 -6.90
C TRP A 92 1.90 -1.63 -6.93
N PRO A 93 2.27 -2.88 -7.29
CA PRO A 93 3.66 -3.31 -7.34
C PRO A 93 4.54 -2.39 -8.20
N PHE A 94 4.06 -2.03 -9.40
CA PHE A 94 4.83 -1.23 -10.33
C PHE A 94 4.92 0.24 -9.88
N VAL A 95 3.82 0.82 -9.41
CA VAL A 95 3.82 2.20 -8.90
C VAL A 95 4.73 2.31 -7.68
N THR A 96 4.67 1.36 -6.74
CA THR A 96 5.56 1.34 -5.57
C THR A 96 7.02 1.09 -5.97
N ALA A 97 7.27 0.21 -6.94
CA ALA A 97 8.61 -0.06 -7.46
C ALA A 97 9.27 1.18 -8.09
N ALA A 98 8.53 2.07 -8.73
CA ALA A 98 9.08 3.32 -9.25
C ALA A 98 9.75 4.17 -8.16
N PHE A 99 9.29 4.07 -6.91
CA PHE A 99 9.83 4.80 -5.77
C PHE A 99 10.97 4.05 -5.06
N PHE A 100 11.31 2.84 -5.47
CA PHE A 100 12.31 2.04 -4.78
C PHE A 100 13.71 2.69 -4.75
N PRO A 101 14.24 3.25 -5.86
CA PRO A 101 15.55 3.93 -5.84
C PRO A 101 15.54 5.15 -4.92
N VAL A 102 14.45 5.92 -4.96
CA VAL A 102 14.24 7.06 -4.08
C VAL A 102 14.20 6.60 -2.62
N THR A 103 13.49 5.52 -2.31
CA THR A 103 13.41 4.95 -0.95
C THR A 103 14.79 4.59 -0.40
N LEU A 104 15.60 3.89 -1.19
CA LEU A 104 16.97 3.54 -0.82
C LEU A 104 17.85 4.78 -0.64
N TYR A 105 17.70 5.79 -1.49
CA TYR A 105 18.43 7.04 -1.37
C TYR A 105 18.10 7.80 -0.07
N PHE A 106 16.82 7.84 0.34
CA PHE A 106 16.42 8.40 1.63
C PHE A 106 17.05 7.65 2.81
N ILE A 107 17.03 6.31 2.78
CA ILE A 107 17.64 5.48 3.82
C ILE A 107 19.15 5.76 3.90
N HIS A 108 19.84 5.71 2.76
CA HIS A 108 21.29 5.91 2.70
C HIS A 108 21.71 7.34 3.09
N ALA A 109 20.92 8.35 2.74
CA ALA A 109 21.16 9.73 3.12
C ALA A 109 21.07 9.94 4.64
N ILE A 110 20.13 9.27 5.30
CA ILE A 110 19.98 9.34 6.76
C ILE A 110 21.10 8.56 7.45
N GLU A 111 21.38 7.34 7.00
CA GLU A 111 22.41 6.49 7.61
C GLU A 111 23.82 7.09 7.50
N ASN A 112 24.12 7.80 6.40
CA ASN A 112 25.41 8.46 6.20
C ASN A 112 25.43 9.95 6.60
N GLY A 113 24.31 10.50 7.10
CA GLY A 113 24.24 11.89 7.54
C GLY A 113 24.47 12.92 6.43
N TYR A 114 23.89 12.71 5.23
CA TYR A 114 24.01 13.66 4.12
C TYR A 114 23.42 15.03 4.48
N GLY A 115 24.12 16.10 4.12
CA GLY A 115 23.59 17.45 4.17
C GLY A 115 22.42 17.63 3.19
N LEU A 116 21.47 18.50 3.53
CA LEU A 116 20.25 18.75 2.73
C LEU A 116 20.56 19.14 1.27
N SER A 117 21.64 19.90 1.03
CA SER A 117 22.05 20.28 -0.33
C SER A 117 22.48 19.09 -1.17
N ILE A 118 23.27 18.18 -0.61
CA ILE A 118 23.75 16.96 -1.28
C ILE A 118 22.55 16.07 -1.59
N PHE A 119 21.67 15.88 -0.61
CA PHE A 119 20.44 15.12 -0.75
C PHE A 119 19.56 15.64 -1.90
N LEU A 120 19.26 16.95 -1.89
CA LEU A 120 18.39 17.54 -2.92
C LEU A 120 19.02 17.51 -4.31
N SER A 121 20.34 17.58 -4.40
CA SER A 121 21.04 17.53 -5.69
C SER A 121 21.03 16.15 -6.34
N GLY A 122 21.01 15.06 -5.57
CA GLY A 122 20.96 13.69 -6.09
C GLY A 122 19.55 13.13 -6.32
N LEU A 123 18.52 13.76 -5.72
CA LEU A 123 17.13 13.30 -5.84
C LEU A 123 16.63 13.16 -7.29
N PRO A 124 16.91 14.10 -8.23
CA PRO A 124 16.44 13.97 -9.62
C PRO A 124 16.96 12.71 -10.31
N ASP A 125 18.22 12.33 -10.08
CA ASP A 125 18.83 11.16 -10.71
C ASP A 125 18.16 9.86 -10.22
N GLU A 126 17.81 9.79 -8.94
CA GLU A 126 17.11 8.64 -8.36
C GLU A 126 15.66 8.53 -8.86
N ILE A 127 14.99 9.67 -9.08
CA ILE A 127 13.66 9.69 -9.70
C ILE A 127 13.74 9.14 -11.13
N LEU A 128 14.77 9.51 -11.90
CA LEU A 128 14.97 9.00 -13.26
C LEU A 128 15.26 7.49 -13.29
N LYS A 129 16.02 6.97 -12.31
CA LYS A 129 16.23 5.52 -12.14
C LYS A 129 14.93 4.76 -11.83
N GLY A 130 13.91 5.46 -11.33
CA GLY A 130 12.59 4.92 -11.05
C GLY A 130 11.95 4.21 -12.25
N PHE A 131 12.20 4.65 -13.49
CA PHE A 131 11.66 4.00 -14.69
C PHE A 131 12.17 2.57 -14.87
N ASN A 132 13.45 2.33 -14.64
CA ASN A 132 14.01 0.98 -14.73
C ASN A 132 13.48 0.11 -13.57
N SER A 133 13.45 0.70 -12.38
CA SER A 133 12.96 0.02 -11.18
C SER A 133 11.49 -0.39 -11.28
N PHE A 134 10.64 0.45 -11.89
CA PHE A 134 9.23 0.17 -12.17
C PHE A 134 9.02 -1.18 -12.84
N PHE A 135 9.81 -1.52 -13.86
CA PHE A 135 9.66 -2.79 -14.58
C PHE A 135 10.28 -3.97 -13.83
N ILE A 136 11.52 -3.81 -13.35
CA ILE A 136 12.26 -4.93 -12.75
C ILE A 136 11.67 -5.29 -11.38
N PHE A 137 11.61 -4.32 -10.47
CA PHE A 137 11.08 -4.57 -9.12
C PHE A 137 9.56 -4.71 -9.13
N GLY A 138 8.85 -4.02 -10.03
CA GLY A 138 7.41 -4.20 -10.18
C GLY A 138 7.04 -5.62 -10.58
N ALA A 139 7.76 -6.20 -11.55
CA ALA A 139 7.57 -7.60 -11.92
C ALA A 139 7.98 -8.57 -10.80
N ALA A 140 9.08 -8.29 -10.10
CA ALA A 140 9.56 -9.12 -9.00
C ALA A 140 8.62 -9.13 -7.77
N THR A 141 7.78 -8.10 -7.61
CA THR A 141 6.87 -7.95 -6.47
C THR A 141 5.41 -8.27 -6.83
N ILE A 142 5.16 -8.81 -8.03
CA ILE A 142 3.81 -9.08 -8.51
C ILE A 142 3.11 -10.16 -7.69
N TYR A 143 3.87 -11.13 -7.16
CA TYR A 143 3.31 -12.19 -6.31
C TYR A 143 2.74 -11.61 -5.02
N THR A 144 3.51 -10.74 -4.34
CA THR A 144 3.03 -9.98 -3.18
C THR A 144 1.84 -9.09 -3.56
N GLY A 145 1.89 -8.48 -4.75
CA GLY A 145 0.80 -7.69 -5.32
C GLY A 145 -0.51 -8.45 -5.44
N ILE A 146 -0.48 -9.68 -5.97
CA ILE A 146 -1.68 -10.54 -6.12
C ILE A 146 -2.30 -10.83 -4.76
N LEU A 147 -1.50 -11.20 -3.77
CA LEU A 147 -1.99 -11.44 -2.41
C LEU A 147 -2.59 -10.17 -1.81
N ALA A 148 -1.89 -9.04 -1.93
CA ALA A 148 -2.35 -7.76 -1.45
C ALA A 148 -3.65 -7.33 -2.16
N GLY A 149 -3.81 -7.59 -3.45
CA GLY A 149 -5.06 -7.33 -4.18
C GLY A 149 -6.22 -8.18 -3.68
N LEU A 150 -6.01 -9.45 -3.37
CA LEU A 150 -7.04 -10.31 -2.78
C LEU A 150 -7.48 -9.78 -1.41
N VAL A 151 -6.51 -9.44 -0.55
CA VAL A 151 -6.78 -8.83 0.76
C VAL A 151 -7.52 -7.51 0.60
N PHE A 152 -7.08 -6.66 -0.35
CA PHE A 152 -7.71 -5.39 -0.69
C PHE A 152 -9.18 -5.56 -1.08
N GLY A 153 -9.50 -6.53 -1.95
CA GLY A 153 -10.87 -6.79 -2.38
C GLY A 153 -11.77 -7.19 -1.23
N ILE A 154 -11.32 -8.12 -0.37
CA ILE A 154 -12.09 -8.58 0.80
C ILE A 154 -12.30 -7.43 1.79
N GLY A 155 -11.22 -6.72 2.17
CA GLY A 155 -11.31 -5.60 3.09
C GLY A 155 -12.14 -4.45 2.54
N GLY A 156 -12.04 -4.19 1.24
CA GLY A 156 -12.84 -3.22 0.52
C GLY A 156 -14.35 -3.50 0.60
N ILE A 157 -14.77 -4.74 0.35
CA ILE A 157 -16.18 -5.17 0.49
C ILE A 157 -16.68 -4.96 1.93
N VAL A 158 -15.86 -5.31 2.93
CA VAL A 158 -16.21 -5.12 4.35
C VAL A 158 -16.39 -3.65 4.68
N ILE A 159 -15.46 -2.78 4.27
CA ILE A 159 -15.52 -1.33 4.49
C ILE A 159 -16.74 -0.72 3.79
N ASP A 160 -17.01 -1.13 2.56
CA ASP A 160 -18.14 -0.65 1.75
C ASP A 160 -19.50 -1.03 2.36
N THR A 161 -19.61 -2.29 2.80
CA THR A 161 -20.80 -2.77 3.52
C THR A 161 -21.04 -1.96 4.79
N MET A 162 -19.97 -1.71 5.56
CA MET A 162 -20.04 -0.89 6.76
C MET A 162 -20.37 0.57 6.45
N ASP A 163 -19.89 1.13 5.35
CA ASP A 163 -20.20 2.50 4.94
C ASP A 163 -21.70 2.66 4.64
N VAL A 164 -22.26 1.71 3.89
CA VAL A 164 -23.69 1.68 3.53
C VAL A 164 -24.57 1.50 4.77
N ILE A 165 -24.23 0.56 5.65
CA ILE A 165 -24.96 0.32 6.91
C ILE A 165 -24.89 1.55 7.81
N SER A 166 -23.69 2.08 8.02
CA SER A 166 -23.47 3.20 8.94
C SER A 166 -24.20 4.47 8.52
N ASN A 167 -24.40 4.67 7.21
CA ASN A 167 -25.20 5.77 6.70
C ASN A 167 -26.68 5.64 7.06
N ARG A 168 -27.21 4.41 7.15
CA ARG A 168 -28.60 4.16 7.60
C ARG A 168 -28.79 4.43 9.09
N TYR A 169 -27.80 4.11 9.91
CA TYR A 169 -27.85 4.25 11.37
C TYR A 169 -27.20 5.53 11.92
N ARG A 170 -26.81 6.48 11.06
CA ARG A 170 -26.10 7.75 11.40
C ARG A 170 -24.75 7.56 12.11
N TRP A 171 -24.09 6.42 11.97
CA TRP A 171 -22.75 6.16 12.51
C TRP A 171 -21.65 6.68 11.58
N ARG A 172 -21.51 7.99 11.51
CA ARG A 172 -20.74 8.69 10.46
C ARG A 172 -19.28 8.20 10.27
N TYR A 173 -18.65 7.61 11.29
CA TYR A 173 -17.24 7.24 11.29
C TYR A 173 -16.97 5.73 11.34
N ALA A 174 -18.00 4.88 11.27
CA ALA A 174 -17.83 3.43 11.45
C ALA A 174 -16.96 2.80 10.34
N SER A 175 -17.15 3.17 9.07
CA SER A 175 -16.33 2.67 7.95
C SER A 175 -14.85 3.05 8.09
N MET A 176 -14.57 4.26 8.59
CA MET A 176 -13.20 4.71 8.87
C MET A 176 -12.59 3.95 10.05
N GLY A 177 -13.36 3.69 11.11
CA GLY A 177 -12.91 2.87 12.24
C GLY A 177 -12.55 1.45 11.82
N VAL A 178 -13.40 0.82 11.00
CA VAL A 178 -13.14 -0.53 10.44
C VAL A 178 -11.90 -0.52 9.55
N SER A 179 -11.73 0.50 8.71
CA SER A 179 -10.53 0.69 7.89
C SER A 179 -9.25 0.75 8.73
N ILE A 180 -9.24 1.54 9.81
CA ILE A 180 -8.11 1.64 10.73
C ILE A 180 -7.83 0.29 11.40
N ILE A 181 -8.86 -0.38 11.94
CA ILE A 181 -8.68 -1.66 12.64
C ILE A 181 -8.09 -2.71 11.69
N LEU A 182 -8.65 -2.87 10.49
CA LEU A 182 -8.14 -3.80 9.49
C LEU A 182 -6.72 -3.43 9.06
N GLY A 183 -6.48 -2.17 8.74
CA GLY A 183 -5.19 -1.67 8.27
C GLY A 183 -4.08 -1.84 9.32
N VAL A 184 -4.32 -1.40 10.56
CA VAL A 184 -3.36 -1.54 11.66
C VAL A 184 -3.10 -3.01 12.00
N SER A 185 -4.11 -3.87 11.92
CA SER A 185 -3.93 -5.31 12.14
C SER A 185 -3.02 -5.94 11.07
N ILE A 186 -3.23 -5.60 9.80
CA ILE A 186 -2.39 -6.08 8.69
C ILE A 186 -0.97 -5.55 8.82
N LEU A 187 -0.81 -4.24 9.03
CA LEU A 187 0.52 -3.63 9.16
C LEU A 187 1.26 -4.18 10.39
N GLY A 188 0.57 -4.32 11.52
CA GLY A 188 1.13 -4.93 12.73
C GLY A 188 1.57 -6.36 12.49
N PHE A 189 0.79 -7.15 11.77
CA PHE A 189 1.18 -8.50 11.37
C PHE A 189 2.42 -8.50 10.45
N CYS A 190 2.53 -7.55 9.52
CA CYS A 190 3.68 -7.45 8.63
C CYS A 190 4.96 -7.00 9.36
N ILE A 191 4.84 -6.22 10.44
CA ILE A 191 5.98 -5.73 11.23
C ILE A 191 6.43 -6.77 12.28
N PHE A 192 5.48 -7.42 12.95
CA PHE A 192 5.76 -8.30 14.10
C PHE A 192 5.59 -9.79 13.81
N GLY A 193 5.17 -10.15 12.60
CA GLY A 193 4.94 -11.54 12.20
C GLY A 193 6.25 -12.35 12.07
N PRO A 194 6.18 -13.69 12.15
CA PRO A 194 7.35 -14.55 11.96
C PRO A 194 7.90 -14.43 10.53
N ILE A 195 9.20 -14.18 10.39
CA ILE A 195 9.84 -13.93 9.09
C ILE A 195 9.74 -15.15 8.17
N GLU A 196 9.82 -16.36 8.72
CA GLU A 196 9.68 -17.62 7.96
C GLU A 196 8.30 -17.77 7.31
N LEU A 197 7.31 -17.08 7.85
CA LEU A 197 5.95 -17.05 7.34
C LEU A 197 5.75 -15.86 6.40
N LEU A 198 6.29 -14.69 6.71
CA LEU A 198 6.19 -13.48 5.87
C LEU A 198 6.91 -13.65 4.52
N THR A 199 8.09 -14.25 4.52
CA THR A 199 8.88 -14.50 3.29
C THR A 199 8.19 -15.43 2.29
N ARG A 200 7.24 -16.27 2.73
CA ARG A 200 6.44 -17.12 1.82
C ARG A 200 5.38 -16.36 1.04
N PHE A 201 5.10 -15.12 1.43
CA PHE A 201 4.10 -14.27 0.80
C PHE A 201 4.69 -13.25 -0.16
N GLY A 202 6.02 -13.23 -0.32
CA GLY A 202 6.70 -12.34 -1.26
C GLY A 202 7.26 -13.06 -2.46
#